data_AF-A0A838RKA7-F1
#
_entry.id   AF-A0A838RKA7-F1
#
_cell.length_a   1.000
_cell.length_b   1.000
_cell.length_c   1.000
_cell.angle_alpha   90.00
_cell.angle_beta   90.00
_cell.angle_gamma   90.00
#
_symmetry.space_group_name_H-M   'P 1'
#
loop_
_entity.id
_entity.type
_entity.pdbx_description
1 polymer ?
#
loop_
_entity_poly.entity_id
_entity_poly.type
_entity_poly.pdbx_seq_one_letter_code
_entity_poly.pdbx_strand_id
1 'polypeptide(L)'
;MKHYRHFEDAATVHALVEEIQGRHGCSYEQLAERLIVQLRDYFDGSHYAGGQPSRFQNVGSGQVRQRYLVALSGGIDSTVVTYLAVRAVGRESVLPITMPARPDDESVGLAALVRYDLGFSEPGAPYIIDIEPIVQQHMHAMSTLSEPQLHLGREHASQALEQKMRSGNFGSRVRVAVLSDLQRAIRGRILGTVNRTEYCQGYGTKFGTPISYDFGVLNELYKVDINELARVLAVPEAVRDALPSTGYFAGQTHEGELGASIEEQDIFAYLLFEKNMAPEEIAATYGASAEFARVIQYRFDVSEHKRLLNGLQPQVRLASTPLRL
;
A
#
# COMPACT_ATOMS: atom_id res chain seq x y z
N MET A 1 11.89 12.78 22.02
CA MET A 1 10.67 12.02 22.35
C MET A 1 9.64 12.37 21.28
N LYS A 2 9.00 11.37 20.65
CA LYS A 2 8.01 11.59 19.58
C LYS A 2 6.80 12.32 20.18
N HIS A 3 6.29 13.33 19.49
CA HIS A 3 5.17 14.15 19.96
C HIS A 3 3.87 13.67 19.30
N TYR A 4 2.92 13.18 20.10
CA TYR A 4 1.58 12.81 19.65
C TYR A 4 0.65 14.00 19.82
N ARG A 5 -0.07 14.39 18.76
CA ARG A 5 -0.89 15.61 18.71
C ARG A 5 -2.32 15.38 19.20
N HIS A 6 -2.78 14.13 19.16
CA HIS A 6 -4.18 13.75 19.32
C HIS A 6 -4.43 12.91 20.57
N PHE A 7 -3.42 12.78 21.44
CA PHE A 7 -3.50 12.12 22.74
C PHE A 7 -2.89 13.02 23.81
N GLU A 8 -3.47 13.02 25.01
CA GLU A 8 -2.98 13.78 26.17
C GLU A 8 -1.61 13.29 26.66
N ASP A 9 -1.32 12.00 26.48
CA ASP A 9 -0.08 11.39 26.94
C ASP A 9 0.45 10.29 25.99
N ALA A 10 1.77 10.10 26.01
CA ALA A 10 2.44 9.11 25.16
C ALA A 10 2.31 7.66 25.67
N ALA A 11 2.03 7.44 26.96
CA ALA A 11 1.92 6.10 27.52
C ALA A 11 0.64 5.41 27.00
N THR A 12 -0.46 6.15 26.88
CA THR A 12 -1.70 5.67 26.25
C THR A 12 -1.47 5.26 24.80
N VAL A 13 -0.73 6.06 24.03
CA VAL A 13 -0.36 5.71 22.65
C VAL A 13 0.45 4.42 22.60
N HIS A 14 1.48 4.28 23.44
CA HIS A 14 2.29 3.06 23.47
C HIS A 14 1.48 1.83 23.86
N ALA A 15 0.61 1.93 24.88
CA ALA A 15 -0.25 0.83 25.31
C ALA A 15 -1.21 0.37 24.20
N LEU A 16 -1.80 1.31 23.45
CA LEU A 16 -2.69 0.98 22.32
C LEU A 16 -1.93 0.40 21.12
N VAL A 17 -0.70 0.86 20.85
CA VAL A 17 0.17 0.22 19.85
C VAL A 17 0.49 -1.22 20.25
N GLU A 18 0.86 -1.46 21.51
CA GLU A 18 1.10 -2.81 22.02
C GLU A 18 -0.14 -3.70 21.91
N GLU A 19 -1.33 -3.16 22.19
CA GLU A 19 -2.60 -3.87 22.00
C GLU A 19 -2.83 -4.27 20.53
N ILE A 20 -2.61 -3.33 19.59
CA ILE A 20 -2.72 -3.61 18.14
C ILE A 20 -1.73 -4.71 17.74
N GLN A 21 -0.47 -4.62 18.19
CA GLN A 21 0.56 -5.59 17.84
C GLN A 21 0.29 -6.98 18.45
N GLY A 22 -0.33 -7.04 19.64
CA GLY A 22 -0.68 -8.28 20.32
C GLY A 22 -1.92 -9.00 19.79
N ARG A 23 -2.77 -8.33 19.00
CA ARG A 23 -4.10 -8.83 18.59
C ARG A 23 -4.07 -10.11 17.76
N HIS A 24 -2.96 -10.43 17.12
CA HIS A 24 -2.82 -11.61 16.25
C HIS A 24 -2.71 -12.93 17.02
N GLY A 25 -2.47 -12.88 18.33
CA GLY A 25 -2.32 -14.07 19.20
C GLY A 25 -1.12 -14.96 18.82
N CYS A 26 -0.11 -14.40 18.17
CA CYS A 26 1.12 -15.09 17.75
C CYS A 26 2.27 -14.09 17.60
N SER A 27 3.51 -14.58 17.49
CA SER A 27 4.68 -13.73 17.21
C SER A 27 4.67 -13.25 15.75
N TYR A 28 5.45 -12.21 15.44
CA TYR A 28 5.55 -11.70 14.06
C TYR A 28 6.24 -12.67 13.10
N GLU A 29 7.11 -13.55 13.59
CA GLU A 29 7.66 -14.66 12.79
C GLU A 29 6.54 -15.63 12.39
N GLN A 30 5.68 -16.00 13.35
CA GLN A 30 4.55 -16.88 13.08
C GLN A 30 3.52 -16.20 12.16
N LEU A 31 3.29 -14.90 12.32
CA LEU A 31 2.43 -14.13 11.42
C LEU A 31 3.00 -14.08 10.00
N ALA A 32 4.31 -13.82 9.85
CA ALA A 32 4.98 -13.83 8.55
C ALA A 32 4.82 -15.19 7.87
N GLU A 33 5.01 -16.31 8.58
CA GLU A 33 4.80 -17.66 8.03
C GLU A 33 3.35 -17.88 7.59
N ARG A 34 2.35 -17.42 8.35
CA ARG A 34 0.93 -17.48 7.94
C ARG A 34 0.67 -16.71 6.64
N LEU A 35 1.25 -15.52 6.50
CA LEU A 35 1.13 -14.71 5.27
C LEU A 35 1.82 -15.39 4.07
N ILE A 36 3.00 -15.95 4.29
CA ILE A 36 3.78 -16.71 3.29
C ILE A 36 2.98 -17.91 2.78
N VAL A 37 2.33 -18.68 3.67
CA VAL A 37 1.47 -19.80 3.29
C VAL A 37 0.30 -19.34 2.43
N GLN A 38 -0.42 -18.29 2.83
CA GLN A 38 -1.55 -17.77 2.06
C GLN A 38 -1.14 -17.24 0.68
N LEU A 39 0.03 -16.59 0.58
CA LEU A 39 0.61 -16.18 -0.70
C LEU A 39 0.97 -17.38 -1.57
N ARG A 40 1.49 -18.47 -1.01
CA ARG A 40 1.78 -19.69 -1.78
C ARG A 40 0.49 -20.35 -2.27
N ASP A 41 -0.51 -20.47 -1.40
CA ASP A 41 -1.83 -21.04 -1.73
C ASP A 41 -2.52 -20.25 -2.85
N TYR A 42 -2.49 -18.91 -2.78
CA TYR A 42 -3.02 -18.07 -3.84
C TYR A 42 -2.25 -18.26 -5.16
N PHE A 43 -0.92 -18.40 -5.10
CA PHE A 43 -0.07 -18.58 -6.28
C PHE A 43 -0.39 -19.90 -6.98
N ASP A 44 -0.51 -20.98 -6.21
CA ASP A 44 -0.79 -22.33 -6.68
C ASP A 44 -2.25 -22.52 -7.13
N GLY A 45 -3.09 -21.49 -6.97
CA GLY A 45 -4.48 -21.51 -7.44
C GLY A 45 -5.39 -22.41 -6.61
N SER A 46 -5.03 -22.74 -5.37
CA SER A 46 -5.83 -23.59 -4.48
C SER A 46 -7.20 -22.98 -4.13
N HIS A 47 -7.37 -21.67 -4.38
CA HIS A 47 -8.61 -20.92 -4.19
C HIS A 47 -9.62 -21.06 -5.34
N TYR A 48 -9.27 -21.68 -6.47
CA TYR A 48 -10.23 -21.93 -7.57
C TYR A 48 -11.11 -23.15 -7.28
N ALA A 49 -12.43 -22.98 -7.38
CA ALA A 49 -13.39 -24.07 -7.19
C ALA A 49 -13.16 -25.20 -8.23
N GLY A 50 -13.06 -26.45 -7.75
CA GLY A 50 -12.97 -27.65 -8.59
C GLY A 50 -11.56 -28.18 -8.85
N GLY A 51 -10.52 -27.63 -8.21
CA GLY A 51 -9.14 -28.11 -8.35
C GLY A 51 -8.61 -28.05 -9.78
N GLN A 52 -9.30 -27.31 -10.67
CA GLN A 52 -8.80 -27.00 -11.98
C GLN A 52 -7.50 -26.22 -11.74
N PRO A 53 -6.34 -26.75 -12.17
CA PRO A 53 -5.14 -25.93 -12.29
C PRO A 53 -5.61 -24.65 -12.96
N SER A 54 -5.21 -23.47 -12.48
CA SER A 54 -5.55 -22.24 -13.19
C SER A 54 -5.31 -22.52 -14.69
N ARG A 55 -6.10 -21.99 -15.63
CA ARG A 55 -5.90 -22.21 -17.08
C ARG A 55 -4.46 -21.94 -17.57
N PHE A 56 -3.58 -21.50 -16.68
CA PHE A 56 -2.17 -21.15 -16.78
C PHE A 56 -1.19 -22.21 -16.24
N GLN A 57 -1.60 -23.22 -15.47
CA GLN A 57 -0.76 -24.32 -14.96
C GLN A 57 -0.61 -25.48 -15.97
N ASN A 58 -0.33 -25.16 -17.23
CA ASN A 58 -0.09 -26.17 -18.26
C ASN A 58 1.40 -26.52 -18.32
N VAL A 59 1.82 -27.42 -17.41
CA VAL A 59 3.22 -27.78 -17.10
C VAL A 59 3.96 -28.43 -18.29
N GLY A 60 3.27 -28.79 -19.38
CA GLY A 60 3.82 -29.56 -20.49
C GLY A 60 4.35 -28.79 -21.71
N SER A 61 4.27 -27.45 -21.78
CA SER A 61 4.40 -26.72 -23.08
C SER A 61 5.53 -25.69 -23.21
N GLY A 62 6.50 -25.60 -22.28
CA GLY A 62 7.54 -24.56 -22.36
C GLY A 62 6.99 -23.12 -22.24
N GLN A 63 5.81 -22.97 -21.65
CA GLN A 63 5.08 -21.70 -21.51
C GLN A 63 5.55 -20.86 -20.32
N VAL A 64 5.32 -19.54 -20.43
CA VAL A 64 5.69 -18.50 -19.47
C VAL A 64 5.21 -18.83 -18.04
N ARG A 65 6.15 -18.86 -17.10
CA ARG A 65 5.92 -19.11 -15.68
C ARG A 65 5.10 -17.96 -15.06
N GLN A 66 4.04 -18.30 -14.33
CA GLN A 66 3.25 -17.34 -13.54
C GLN A 66 4.17 -16.57 -12.58
N ARG A 67 3.89 -15.28 -12.40
CA ARG A 67 4.65 -14.42 -11.50
C ARG A 67 3.75 -13.52 -10.66
N TYR A 68 4.22 -13.20 -9.46
CA TYR A 68 3.71 -12.05 -8.73
C TYR A 68 4.31 -10.76 -9.27
N LEU A 69 3.46 -9.76 -9.49
CA LEU A 69 3.82 -8.41 -9.86
C LEU A 69 3.66 -7.53 -8.62
N VAL A 70 4.72 -6.81 -8.26
CA VAL A 70 4.69 -5.85 -7.14
C VAL A 70 5.15 -4.50 -7.64
N ALA A 71 4.35 -3.45 -7.39
CA ALA A 71 4.79 -2.07 -7.58
C ALA A 71 5.78 -1.71 -6.47
N LEU A 72 7.08 -1.93 -6.70
CA LEU A 72 8.12 -1.68 -5.70
C LEU A 72 8.50 -0.20 -5.71
N SER A 73 7.95 0.55 -4.74
CA SER A 73 8.19 1.99 -4.57
C SER A 73 9.35 2.32 -3.63
N GLY A 74 9.98 1.31 -3.02
CA GLY A 74 10.99 1.54 -1.98
C GLY A 74 10.41 1.97 -0.62
N GLY A 75 9.10 2.21 -0.53
CA GLY A 75 8.41 2.34 0.75
C GLY A 75 8.23 0.98 1.45
N ILE A 76 8.07 1.02 2.77
CA ILE A 76 8.04 -0.18 3.62
C ILE A 76 6.93 -1.19 3.22
N ASP A 77 5.77 -0.72 2.78
CA ASP A 77 4.62 -1.59 2.45
C ASP A 77 4.93 -2.47 1.24
N SER A 78 5.33 -1.85 0.13
CA SER A 78 5.72 -2.59 -1.07
C SER A 78 6.95 -3.48 -0.85
N THR A 79 7.84 -3.06 0.06
CA THR A 79 9.01 -3.83 0.45
C THR A 79 8.61 -5.11 1.18
N VAL A 80 7.84 -5.00 2.26
CA VAL A 80 7.37 -6.17 3.03
C VAL A 80 6.61 -7.15 2.15
N VAL A 81 5.73 -6.66 1.26
CA VAL A 81 5.04 -7.51 0.28
C VAL A 81 6.02 -8.24 -0.63
N THR A 82 7.08 -7.57 -1.11
CA THR A 82 8.09 -8.19 -1.96
C THR A 82 8.87 -9.28 -1.21
N TYR A 83 9.29 -9.03 0.04
CA TYR A 83 9.98 -10.04 0.87
C TYR A 83 9.09 -11.26 1.13
N LEU A 84 7.84 -11.04 1.52
CA LEU A 84 6.88 -12.13 1.75
C LEU A 84 6.65 -12.94 0.47
N ALA A 85 6.47 -12.29 -0.67
CA ALA A 85 6.28 -12.95 -1.96
C ALA A 85 7.49 -13.80 -2.35
N VAL A 86 8.72 -13.28 -2.21
CA VAL A 86 9.94 -14.01 -2.52
C VAL A 86 10.09 -15.24 -1.61
N ARG A 87 9.81 -15.12 -0.31
CA ARG A 87 9.82 -16.27 0.62
C ARG A 87 8.72 -17.29 0.32
N ALA A 88 7.59 -16.84 -0.23
CA ALA A 88 6.47 -17.73 -0.56
C ALA A 88 6.73 -18.59 -1.80
N VAL A 89 7.19 -17.97 -2.90
CA VAL A 89 7.18 -18.61 -4.23
C VAL A 89 8.54 -18.61 -4.95
N GLY A 90 9.59 -18.08 -4.33
CA GLY A 90 10.92 -17.94 -4.93
C GLY A 90 11.05 -16.68 -5.79
N ARG A 91 12.26 -16.10 -5.83
CA ARG A 91 12.55 -14.83 -6.51
C ARG A 91 12.22 -14.84 -7.99
N GLU A 92 12.40 -15.98 -8.65
CA GLU A 92 12.18 -16.17 -10.09
C GLU A 92 10.68 -16.15 -10.48
N SER A 93 9.80 -16.27 -9.47
CA SER A 93 8.36 -16.15 -9.57
C SER A 93 7.83 -14.81 -9.07
N VAL A 94 8.71 -13.83 -8.81
CA VAL A 94 8.34 -12.46 -8.42
C VAL A 94 9.00 -11.47 -9.38
N LEU A 95 8.24 -10.46 -9.80
CA LEU A 95 8.71 -9.34 -10.62
C LEU A 95 8.41 -8.04 -9.87
N PRO A 96 9.37 -7.53 -9.07
CA PRO A 96 9.25 -6.23 -8.43
C PRO A 96 9.63 -5.13 -9.41
N ILE A 97 8.70 -4.23 -9.70
CA ILE A 97 8.86 -3.18 -10.72
C ILE A 97 8.79 -1.81 -10.06
N THR A 98 9.84 -1.04 -10.23
CA THR A 98 9.89 0.38 -9.88
C THR A 98 9.42 1.20 -11.07
N MET A 99 8.44 2.07 -10.84
CA MET A 99 7.84 2.92 -11.87
C MET A 99 7.93 4.39 -11.44
N PRO A 100 9.11 5.02 -11.58
CA PRO A 100 9.29 6.42 -11.25
C PRO A 100 8.44 7.27 -12.18
N ALA A 101 7.85 8.34 -11.63
CA ALA A 101 6.99 9.25 -12.39
C ALA A 101 7.60 10.66 -12.53
N ARG A 102 8.79 10.87 -11.95
CA ARG A 102 9.49 12.16 -11.89
C ARG A 102 11.02 11.94 -11.86
N PRO A 103 11.84 12.92 -12.27
CA PRO A 103 13.31 12.80 -12.24
C PRO A 103 13.88 12.68 -10.82
N ASP A 104 13.22 13.31 -9.84
CA ASP A 104 13.61 13.39 -8.43
C ASP A 104 12.89 12.33 -7.57
N ASP A 105 12.45 11.22 -8.18
CA ASP A 105 11.70 10.19 -7.48
C ASP A 105 12.63 9.32 -6.61
N GLU A 106 12.61 9.59 -5.29
CA GLU A 106 13.41 8.88 -4.28
C GLU A 106 13.11 7.37 -4.22
N SER A 107 11.99 6.91 -4.80
CA SER A 107 11.63 5.49 -4.88
C SER A 107 12.70 4.63 -5.55
N VAL A 108 13.46 5.19 -6.50
CA VAL A 108 14.44 4.44 -7.30
C VAL A 108 15.59 3.92 -6.42
N GLY A 109 16.09 4.75 -5.50
CA GLY A 109 17.22 4.40 -4.64
C GLY A 109 16.87 3.29 -3.65
N LEU A 110 15.80 3.48 -2.88
CA LEU A 110 15.35 2.49 -1.89
C LEU A 110 14.88 1.19 -2.57
N ALA A 111 14.17 1.27 -3.69
CA ALA A 111 13.79 0.07 -4.44
C ALA A 111 15.00 -0.67 -5.04
N ALA A 112 16.06 0.04 -5.43
CA ALA A 112 17.32 -0.59 -5.84
C ALA A 112 17.97 -1.36 -4.68
N LEU A 113 17.97 -0.80 -3.46
CA LEU A 113 18.47 -1.48 -2.26
C LEU A 113 17.68 -2.77 -1.97
N VAL A 114 16.35 -2.70 -2.02
CA VAL A 114 15.47 -3.88 -1.83
C VAL A 114 15.75 -4.96 -2.88
N ARG A 115 15.88 -4.57 -4.15
CA ARG A 115 16.22 -5.51 -5.24
C ARG A 115 17.58 -6.15 -5.03
N TYR A 116 18.58 -5.36 -4.63
CA TYR A 116 19.92 -5.86 -4.36
C TYR A 116 19.90 -6.90 -3.22
N ASP A 117 19.24 -6.59 -2.10
CA ASP A 117 19.14 -7.47 -0.94
C ASP A 117 18.45 -8.81 -1.28
N LEU A 118 17.40 -8.75 -2.12
CA LEU A 118 16.66 -9.94 -2.56
C LEU A 118 17.29 -10.67 -3.78
N GLY A 119 18.44 -10.20 -4.28
CA GLY A 119 19.16 -10.85 -5.38
C GLY A 119 18.56 -10.63 -6.78
N PHE A 120 17.88 -9.50 -7.00
CA PHE A 120 17.40 -9.05 -8.32
C PHE A 120 18.46 -8.16 -9.00
N SER A 121 19.58 -8.75 -9.43
CA SER A 121 20.72 -8.05 -10.07
C SER A 121 20.96 -8.47 -11.52
N GLU A 122 20.04 -9.23 -12.11
CA GLU A 122 20.16 -9.78 -13.45
C GLU A 122 20.17 -8.67 -14.52
N PRO A 123 21.22 -8.59 -15.37
CA PRO A 123 21.27 -7.61 -16.45
C PRO A 123 20.10 -7.76 -17.43
N GLY A 124 19.46 -6.64 -17.80
CA GLY A 124 18.40 -6.61 -18.81
C GLY A 124 17.00 -6.99 -18.32
N ALA A 125 16.82 -7.31 -17.04
CA ALA A 125 15.50 -7.53 -16.48
C ALA A 125 14.73 -6.20 -16.30
N PRO A 126 13.41 -6.16 -16.59
CA PRO A 126 12.62 -4.92 -16.62
C PRO A 126 12.19 -4.50 -15.21
N TYR A 127 13.15 -4.31 -14.30
CA TYR A 127 12.85 -3.91 -12.92
C TYR A 127 12.53 -2.41 -12.80
N ILE A 128 12.84 -1.61 -13.82
CA ILE A 128 12.51 -0.18 -13.88
C ILE A 128 11.76 0.07 -15.19
N ILE A 129 10.55 0.63 -15.06
CA ILE A 129 9.79 1.14 -16.19
C ILE A 129 9.51 2.61 -15.90
N ASP A 130 10.26 3.48 -16.56
CA ASP A 130 10.08 4.92 -16.40
C ASP A 130 8.74 5.35 -17.02
N ILE A 131 7.84 5.86 -16.17
CA ILE A 131 6.52 6.35 -16.57
C ILE A 131 6.48 7.88 -16.62
N GLU A 132 7.58 8.57 -16.28
CA GLU A 132 7.67 10.02 -16.35
C GLU A 132 7.23 10.56 -17.72
N PRO A 133 7.70 10.04 -18.88
CA PRO A 133 7.30 10.59 -20.18
C PRO A 133 5.79 10.55 -20.42
N ILE A 134 5.11 9.51 -19.94
CA ILE A 134 3.65 9.36 -20.05
C ILE A 134 2.95 10.41 -19.17
N VAL A 135 3.45 10.61 -17.94
CA VAL A 135 2.90 11.58 -16.99
C VAL A 135 3.12 13.02 -17.49
N GLN A 136 4.30 13.33 -18.03
CA GLN A 136 4.61 14.64 -18.61
C GLN A 136 3.72 14.94 -19.83
N GLN A 137 3.53 13.97 -20.72
CA GLN A 137 2.66 14.17 -21.88
C GLN A 137 1.19 14.38 -21.46
N HIS A 138 0.72 13.68 -20.43
CA HIS A 138 -0.60 13.94 -19.86
C HIS A 138 -0.69 15.35 -19.29
N MET A 139 0.29 15.79 -18.50
CA MET A 139 0.32 17.15 -17.96
C MET A 139 0.31 18.20 -19.07
N HIS A 140 1.07 18.00 -20.14
CA HIS A 140 1.05 18.87 -21.31
C HIS A 140 -0.34 18.89 -21.96
N ALA A 141 -0.94 17.72 -22.24
CA ALA A 141 -2.29 17.66 -22.80
C ALA A 141 -3.32 18.40 -21.94
N MET A 142 -3.30 18.20 -20.62
CA MET A 142 -4.18 18.91 -19.69
C MET A 142 -3.94 20.43 -19.67
N SER A 143 -2.71 20.89 -19.91
CA SER A 143 -2.38 22.32 -19.98
C SER A 143 -2.92 23.01 -21.24
N THR A 144 -3.16 22.25 -22.31
CA THR A 144 -3.75 22.78 -23.56
C THR A 144 -5.27 22.95 -23.51
N LEU A 145 -5.92 22.41 -22.46
CA LEU A 145 -7.36 22.55 -22.26
C LEU A 145 -7.68 23.94 -21.70
N SER A 146 -8.05 24.86 -22.59
CA SER A 146 -8.53 26.19 -22.20
C SER A 146 -10.00 26.15 -21.78
N GLU A 147 -10.24 25.80 -20.52
CA GLU A 147 -11.56 25.88 -19.91
C GLU A 147 -11.56 26.80 -18.68
N PRO A 148 -12.05 28.05 -18.81
CA PRO A 148 -12.00 29.04 -17.73
C PRO A 148 -12.67 28.59 -16.43
N GLN A 149 -13.64 27.67 -16.50
CA GLN A 149 -14.36 27.14 -15.35
C GLN A 149 -13.62 25.99 -14.65
N LEU A 150 -12.69 25.31 -15.32
CA LEU A 150 -11.95 24.17 -14.75
C LEU A 150 -10.72 24.60 -13.96
N HIS A 151 -10.33 25.88 -14.02
CA HIS A 151 -9.19 26.46 -13.30
C HIS A 151 -7.87 25.66 -13.44
N LEU A 152 -7.70 24.96 -14.56
CA LEU A 152 -6.49 24.18 -14.86
C LEU A 152 -5.30 25.12 -15.06
N GLY A 153 -4.15 24.83 -14.45
CA GLY A 153 -2.89 25.54 -14.71
C GLY A 153 -2.79 26.98 -14.18
N ARG A 154 -3.51 27.33 -13.11
CA ARG A 154 -3.48 28.66 -12.50
C ARG A 154 -2.56 28.74 -11.26
N GLU A 155 -1.97 29.92 -11.03
CA GLU A 155 -0.94 30.20 -10.02
C GLU A 155 -1.48 30.42 -8.58
N HIS A 156 -2.53 29.72 -8.15
CA HIS A 156 -2.93 29.77 -6.73
C HIS A 156 -2.25 28.62 -5.95
N ALA A 157 -1.75 28.88 -4.73
CA ALA A 157 -1.01 27.87 -3.96
C ALA A 157 -1.82 26.58 -3.69
N SER A 158 -3.13 26.71 -3.41
CA SER A 158 -4.04 25.56 -3.30
C SER A 158 -4.20 24.80 -4.61
N GLN A 159 -4.18 25.50 -5.76
CA GLN A 159 -4.23 24.89 -7.09
C GLN A 159 -2.90 24.23 -7.46
N ALA A 160 -1.77 24.73 -6.96
CA ALA A 160 -0.47 24.10 -7.16
C ALA A 160 -0.37 22.73 -6.44
N LEU A 161 -0.88 22.63 -5.21
CA LEU A 161 -0.98 21.34 -4.51
C LEU A 161 -1.98 20.40 -5.20
N GLU A 162 -3.16 20.91 -5.55
CA GLU A 162 -4.17 20.10 -6.25
C GLU A 162 -3.65 19.58 -7.60
N GLN A 163 -2.92 20.41 -8.35
CA GLN A 163 -2.28 20.00 -9.60
C GLN A 163 -1.26 18.87 -9.37
N LYS A 164 -0.46 18.93 -8.30
CA LYS A 164 0.47 17.85 -7.91
C LYS A 164 -0.28 16.57 -7.51
N MET A 165 -1.40 16.68 -6.79
CA MET A 165 -2.24 15.53 -6.44
C MET A 165 -2.87 14.90 -7.68
N ARG A 166 -3.32 15.71 -8.65
CA ARG A 166 -3.89 15.23 -9.91
C ARG A 166 -2.87 14.48 -10.76
N SER A 167 -1.65 15.02 -10.93
CA SER A 167 -0.58 14.32 -11.65
C SER A 167 -0.13 13.06 -10.92
N GLY A 168 -0.01 13.10 -9.59
CA GLY A 168 0.29 11.93 -8.76
C GLY A 168 -0.74 10.82 -8.90
N ASN A 169 -2.04 11.16 -8.83
CA ASN A 169 -3.14 10.23 -9.09
C ASN A 169 -3.07 9.64 -10.52
N PHE A 170 -2.74 10.45 -11.53
CA PHE A 170 -2.56 9.94 -12.89
C PHE A 170 -1.39 8.95 -12.96
N GLY A 171 -0.24 9.30 -12.38
CA GLY A 171 0.92 8.40 -12.28
C GLY A 171 0.55 7.06 -11.62
N SER A 172 -0.17 7.08 -10.50
CA SER A 172 -0.66 5.86 -9.85
C SER A 172 -1.58 5.01 -10.72
N ARG A 173 -2.36 5.59 -11.63
CA ARG A 173 -3.18 4.85 -12.61
C ARG A 173 -2.33 4.29 -13.75
N VAL A 174 -1.34 5.04 -14.23
CA VAL A 174 -0.39 4.56 -15.24
C VAL A 174 0.38 3.35 -14.71
N ARG A 175 0.78 3.35 -13.43
CA ARG A 175 1.39 2.18 -12.78
C ARG A 175 0.51 0.94 -12.88
N VAL A 176 -0.77 1.05 -12.56
CA VAL A 176 -1.73 -0.06 -12.70
C VAL A 176 -1.90 -0.49 -14.15
N ALA A 177 -1.95 0.45 -15.10
CA ALA A 177 -2.04 0.14 -16.52
C ALA A 177 -0.84 -0.67 -17.02
N VAL A 178 0.38 -0.26 -16.64
CA VAL A 178 1.63 -0.99 -16.94
C VAL A 178 1.61 -2.38 -16.32
N LEU A 179 1.27 -2.50 -15.03
CA LEU A 179 1.22 -3.79 -14.36
C LEU A 179 0.19 -4.73 -14.99
N SER A 180 -0.97 -4.21 -15.39
CA SER A 180 -2.05 -4.98 -16.02
C SER A 180 -1.64 -5.48 -17.42
N ASP A 181 -0.90 -4.67 -18.18
CA ASP A 181 -0.33 -5.10 -19.47
C ASP A 181 0.66 -6.26 -19.27
N LEU A 182 1.61 -6.10 -18.34
CA LEU A 182 2.57 -7.13 -17.99
C LEU A 182 1.89 -8.40 -17.46
N GLN A 183 0.82 -8.25 -16.69
CA GLN A 183 0.02 -9.36 -16.18
C GLN A 183 -0.40 -10.30 -17.30
N ARG A 184 -0.84 -9.75 -18.44
CA ARG A 184 -1.26 -10.54 -19.60
C ARG A 184 -0.10 -11.27 -20.27
N ALA A 185 1.06 -10.64 -20.34
CA ALA A 185 2.27 -11.19 -20.96
C ALA A 185 2.87 -12.34 -20.12
N ILE A 186 2.88 -12.18 -18.79
CA ILE A 186 3.55 -13.13 -17.87
C ILE A 186 2.59 -14.03 -17.09
N ARG A 187 1.30 -13.98 -17.40
CA ARG A 187 0.24 -14.67 -16.63
C ARG A 187 0.32 -14.30 -15.15
N GLY A 188 0.58 -13.02 -14.88
CA GLY A 188 0.91 -12.53 -13.56
C GLY A 188 -0.30 -12.33 -12.66
N ARG A 189 -0.02 -12.00 -11.40
CA ARG A 189 -1.00 -11.46 -10.44
C ARG A 189 -0.39 -10.28 -9.70
N ILE A 190 -1.12 -9.18 -9.65
CA ILE A 190 -0.71 -7.96 -8.96
C ILE A 190 -0.99 -8.14 -7.48
N LEU A 191 0.05 -8.00 -6.65
CA LEU A 191 -0.09 -7.99 -5.20
C LEU A 191 -0.38 -6.57 -4.70
N GLY A 192 -1.42 -6.45 -3.88
CA GLY A 192 -1.84 -5.22 -3.23
C GLY A 192 -1.00 -4.90 -2.01
N THR A 193 -0.57 -3.64 -1.91
CA THR A 193 0.25 -3.14 -0.81
C THR A 193 -0.50 -2.17 0.11
N VAL A 194 -1.82 -2.01 -0.08
CA VAL A 194 -2.63 -1.13 0.78
C VAL A 194 -2.72 -1.72 2.17
N ASN A 195 -2.35 -0.93 3.18
CA ASN A 195 -2.51 -1.33 4.58
C ASN A 195 -3.89 -0.96 5.12
N ARG A 196 -4.25 -1.49 6.28
CA ARG A 196 -5.60 -1.30 6.85
C ARG A 196 -5.92 0.16 7.13
N THR A 197 -4.96 0.94 7.62
CA THR A 197 -5.13 2.36 7.94
C THR A 197 -5.40 3.19 6.69
N GLU A 198 -4.64 2.93 5.62
CA GLU A 198 -4.86 3.53 4.31
C GLU A 198 -6.21 3.15 3.74
N TYR A 199 -6.59 1.87 3.86
CA TYR A 199 -7.85 1.37 3.37
C TYR A 199 -9.05 2.00 4.10
N CYS A 200 -8.97 2.16 5.43
CA CYS A 200 -9.98 2.83 6.23
C CYS A 200 -10.13 4.30 5.83
N GLN A 201 -9.03 5.03 5.66
CA GLN A 201 -9.08 6.45 5.32
C GLN A 201 -9.28 6.74 3.83
N GLY A 202 -9.32 5.69 2.99
CA GLY A 202 -9.36 5.84 1.53
C GLY A 202 -8.10 6.50 0.97
N TYR A 203 -6.96 6.35 1.65
CA TYR A 203 -5.67 6.88 1.26
C TYR A 203 -5.06 6.00 0.16
N GLY A 204 -5.52 6.27 -1.06
CA GLY A 204 -5.14 5.55 -2.27
C GLY A 204 -5.90 6.10 -3.47
N THR A 205 -5.32 5.93 -4.65
CA THR A 205 -5.94 6.41 -5.89
C THR A 205 -6.94 5.38 -6.41
N LYS A 206 -8.20 5.79 -6.65
CA LYS A 206 -9.19 4.94 -7.32
C LYS A 206 -8.68 4.53 -8.72
N PHE A 207 -8.68 3.23 -8.99
CA PHE A 207 -8.07 2.61 -10.19
C PHE A 207 -6.55 2.81 -10.32
N GLY A 208 -5.89 3.22 -9.24
CA GLY A 208 -4.44 3.34 -9.14
C GLY A 208 -3.88 2.48 -8.01
N THR A 209 -2.59 2.61 -7.77
CA THR A 209 -1.92 2.05 -6.59
C THR A 209 -2.31 2.82 -5.31
N PRO A 210 -2.26 2.18 -4.12
CA PRO A 210 -1.99 0.76 -3.90
C PRO A 210 -3.26 -0.12 -3.94
N ILE A 211 -4.43 0.43 -4.29
CA ILE A 211 -5.73 -0.23 -4.08
C ILE A 211 -6.26 -1.03 -5.29
N SER A 212 -5.56 -1.04 -6.42
CA SER A 212 -5.96 -1.83 -7.60
C SER A 212 -5.00 -3.02 -7.77
N TYR A 213 -5.44 -4.20 -7.38
CA TYR A 213 -4.64 -5.44 -7.37
C TYR A 213 -5.49 -6.69 -7.63
N ASP A 214 -4.86 -7.86 -7.71
CA ASP A 214 -5.54 -9.17 -7.76
C ASP A 214 -5.63 -9.84 -6.37
N PHE A 215 -4.60 -9.67 -5.53
CA PHE A 215 -4.54 -10.23 -4.19
C PHE A 215 -4.01 -9.23 -3.15
N GLY A 216 -4.81 -8.95 -2.13
CA GLY A 216 -4.46 -8.00 -1.06
C GLY A 216 -3.61 -8.62 0.03
N VAL A 217 -2.40 -8.09 0.27
CA VAL A 217 -1.45 -8.69 1.23
C VAL A 217 -1.47 -8.01 2.59
N LEU A 218 -1.71 -6.70 2.63
CA LEU A 218 -1.60 -5.89 3.85
C LEU A 218 -2.95 -5.35 4.37
N ASN A 219 -4.04 -5.72 3.72
CA ASN A 219 -5.39 -5.17 3.97
C ASN A 219 -5.88 -5.28 5.41
N GLU A 220 -5.43 -6.30 6.14
CA GLU A 220 -5.83 -6.55 7.53
C GLU A 220 -4.77 -6.11 8.55
N LEU A 221 -3.67 -5.53 8.08
CA LEU A 221 -2.51 -5.13 8.89
C LEU A 221 -2.41 -3.61 8.99
N TYR A 222 -2.18 -3.13 10.21
CA TYR A 222 -1.86 -1.73 10.49
C TYR A 222 -0.40 -1.45 10.16
N LYS A 223 -0.01 -0.18 10.05
CA LYS A 223 1.37 0.19 9.73
C LYS A 223 2.36 -0.24 10.83
N VAL A 224 1.93 -0.21 12.09
CA VAL A 224 2.70 -0.76 13.21
C VAL A 224 2.95 -2.26 13.07
N ASP A 225 2.00 -3.03 12.52
CA ASP A 225 2.19 -4.45 12.22
C ASP A 225 3.25 -4.64 11.12
N ILE A 226 3.16 -3.81 10.07
CA ILE A 226 4.07 -3.86 8.91
C ILE A 226 5.50 -3.52 9.31
N ASN A 227 5.69 -2.58 10.23
CA ASN A 227 7.00 -2.24 10.77
C ASN A 227 7.63 -3.41 11.53
N GLU A 228 6.86 -4.14 12.34
CA GLU A 228 7.37 -5.36 13.01
C GLU A 228 7.66 -6.48 12.02
N LEU A 229 6.78 -6.68 11.02
CA LEU A 229 7.03 -7.62 9.93
C LEU A 229 8.34 -7.30 9.20
N ALA A 230 8.62 -6.02 8.93
CA ALA A 230 9.87 -5.62 8.31
C ALA A 230 11.10 -5.97 9.16
N ARG A 231 11.00 -5.90 10.50
CA ARG A 231 12.09 -6.32 11.40
C ARG A 231 12.36 -7.82 11.32
N VAL A 232 11.33 -8.66 11.45
CA VAL A 232 11.50 -10.13 11.40
C VAL A 232 11.87 -10.63 10.00
N LEU A 233 11.51 -9.88 8.95
CA LEU A 233 11.92 -10.14 7.58
C LEU A 233 13.36 -9.69 7.29
N ALA A 234 14.01 -9.01 8.24
CA ALA A 234 15.34 -8.41 8.12
C ALA A 234 15.45 -7.41 6.95
N VAL A 235 14.40 -6.61 6.73
CA VAL A 235 14.43 -5.53 5.74
C VAL A 235 15.53 -4.53 6.09
N PRO A 236 16.31 -4.02 5.11
CA PRO A 236 17.36 -3.04 5.34
C PRO A 236 16.90 -1.83 6.15
N GLU A 237 17.73 -1.41 7.11
CA GLU A 237 17.45 -0.30 8.02
C GLU A 237 17.11 1.00 7.27
N ALA A 238 17.84 1.31 6.19
CA ALA A 238 17.57 2.49 5.36
C ALA A 238 16.16 2.53 4.76
N VAL A 239 15.53 1.37 4.52
CA VAL A 239 14.13 1.28 4.03
C VAL A 239 13.14 1.39 5.19
N ARG A 240 13.48 0.80 6.35
CA ARG A 240 12.65 0.85 7.56
C ARG A 240 12.56 2.25 8.17
N ASP A 241 13.65 3.01 8.09
CA ASP A 241 13.76 4.35 8.68
C ASP A 241 13.34 5.46 7.70
N ALA A 242 13.04 5.10 6.45
CA ALA A 242 12.55 6.04 5.46
C ALA A 242 11.20 6.64 5.87
N LEU A 243 11.05 7.94 5.71
CA LEU A 243 9.80 8.64 5.99
C LEU A 243 8.70 8.17 5.02
N PRO A 244 7.51 7.74 5.51
CA PRO A 244 6.44 7.33 4.61
C PRO A 244 5.94 8.48 3.73
N SER A 245 5.87 8.19 2.43
CA SER A 245 5.44 9.12 1.40
C SER A 245 4.76 8.37 0.25
N THR A 246 3.79 9.03 -0.38
CA THR A 246 3.20 8.55 -1.63
C THR A 246 4.10 8.86 -2.85
N GLY A 247 5.06 9.79 -2.70
CA GLY A 247 6.04 10.13 -3.73
C GLY A 247 5.50 10.97 -4.91
N TYR A 248 4.31 11.55 -4.79
CA TYR A 248 3.67 12.38 -5.82
C TYR A 248 4.40 13.70 -6.08
N PHE A 249 5.04 14.26 -5.05
CA PHE A 249 5.82 15.48 -5.15
C PHE A 249 6.92 15.52 -4.06
N ALA A 250 7.98 16.29 -4.31
CA ALA A 250 9.08 16.45 -3.35
C ALA A 250 8.60 16.98 -1.99
N GLY A 251 9.12 16.40 -0.91
CA GLY A 251 8.76 16.77 0.47
C GLY A 251 7.39 16.29 0.95
N GLN A 252 6.67 15.49 0.17
CA GLN A 252 5.41 14.88 0.60
C GLN A 252 5.66 13.88 1.74
N THR A 253 4.84 13.93 2.79
CA THR A 253 4.85 12.95 3.89
C THR A 253 3.43 12.56 4.27
N HIS A 254 3.22 11.30 4.67
CA HIS A 254 1.90 10.83 5.13
C HIS A 254 1.43 11.62 6.37
N GLU A 255 2.32 11.85 7.33
CA GLU A 255 1.98 12.60 8.55
C GLU A 255 1.60 14.06 8.25
N GLY A 256 2.27 14.69 7.29
CA GLY A 256 1.95 16.05 6.85
C GLY A 256 0.58 16.16 6.17
N GLU A 257 0.20 15.17 5.36
CA GLU A 257 -1.12 15.15 4.70
C GLU A 257 -2.27 14.73 5.62
N LEU A 258 -2.02 13.74 6.47
CA LEU A 258 -3.07 13.13 7.29
C LEU A 258 -3.21 13.78 8.67
N GLY A 259 -2.23 14.61 9.07
CA GLY A 259 -2.29 15.47 10.25
C GLY A 259 -1.95 14.77 11.57
N ALA A 260 -1.46 13.54 11.52
CA ALA A 260 -1.17 12.71 12.68
C ALA A 260 -0.01 11.75 12.39
N SER A 261 0.67 11.33 13.44
CA SER A 261 1.67 10.27 13.34
C SER A 261 1.06 8.95 12.89
N ILE A 262 1.89 8.06 12.37
CA ILE A 262 1.48 6.72 11.94
C ILE A 262 0.72 5.98 13.04
N GLU A 263 1.26 5.99 14.27
CA GLU A 263 0.72 5.30 15.43
C GLU A 263 -0.66 5.85 15.78
N GLU A 264 -0.82 7.18 15.79
CA GLU A 264 -2.13 7.79 16.01
C GLU A 264 -3.15 7.35 14.95
N GLN A 265 -2.77 7.37 13.67
CA GLN A 265 -3.67 6.95 12.60
C GLN A 265 -4.09 5.49 12.72
N ASP A 266 -3.16 4.59 13.04
CA ASP A 266 -3.44 3.18 13.27
C ASP A 266 -4.38 2.99 14.48
N ILE A 267 -4.12 3.70 15.59
CA ILE A 267 -4.95 3.64 16.80
C ILE A 267 -6.37 4.10 16.52
N PHE A 268 -6.56 5.27 15.92
CA PHE A 268 -7.91 5.74 15.64
C PHE A 268 -8.64 4.82 14.66
N ALA A 269 -7.97 4.29 13.63
CA ALA A 269 -8.56 3.31 12.73
C ALA A 269 -8.93 2.00 13.46
N TYR A 270 -8.11 1.54 14.41
CA TYR A 270 -8.38 0.38 15.24
C TYR A 270 -9.59 0.59 16.15
N LEU A 271 -9.61 1.68 16.92
CA LEU A 271 -10.68 1.95 17.87
C LEU A 271 -12.03 2.19 17.17
N LEU A 272 -12.04 2.94 16.06
CA LEU A 272 -13.26 3.22 15.31
C LEU A 272 -13.81 1.97 14.62
N PHE A 273 -12.96 1.19 13.93
CA PHE A 273 -13.46 0.20 12.97
C PHE A 273 -13.28 -1.25 13.40
N GLU A 274 -12.34 -1.56 14.28
CA GLU A 274 -12.16 -2.91 14.84
C GLU A 274 -12.87 -3.06 16.19
N LYS A 275 -12.72 -2.06 17.07
CA LYS A 275 -13.40 -2.01 18.38
C LYS A 275 -14.80 -1.42 18.31
N ASN A 276 -15.18 -0.79 17.19
CA ASN A 276 -16.50 -0.16 16.99
C ASN A 276 -16.85 0.90 18.05
N MET A 277 -15.86 1.66 18.53
CA MET A 277 -16.06 2.71 19.52
C MET A 277 -16.50 4.02 18.86
N ALA A 278 -17.38 4.76 19.53
CA ALA A 278 -17.77 6.10 19.07
C ALA A 278 -16.64 7.13 19.34
N PRO A 279 -16.50 8.19 18.53
CA PRO A 279 -15.50 9.25 18.76
C PRO A 279 -15.48 9.81 20.18
N GLU A 280 -16.65 10.01 20.79
CA GLU A 280 -16.80 10.53 22.15
C GLU A 280 -16.36 9.51 23.21
N GLU A 281 -16.61 8.22 22.96
CA GLU A 281 -16.17 7.13 23.83
C GLU A 281 -14.64 6.98 23.80
N ILE A 282 -14.04 7.09 22.62
CA ILE A 282 -12.58 7.08 22.42
C ILE A 282 -11.94 8.20 23.24
N ALA A 283 -12.49 9.42 23.13
CA ALA A 283 -11.97 10.57 23.87
C ALA A 283 -12.08 10.39 25.39
N ALA A 284 -13.24 9.96 25.88
CA ALA A 284 -13.47 9.76 27.31
C ALA A 284 -12.61 8.63 27.90
N THR A 285 -12.33 7.58 27.13
CA THR A 285 -11.59 6.39 27.60
C THR A 285 -10.08 6.59 27.55
N TYR A 286 -9.57 7.28 26.53
CA TYR A 286 -8.13 7.31 26.22
C TYR A 286 -7.52 8.72 26.23
N GLY A 287 -8.24 9.76 26.67
CA GLY A 287 -7.73 11.13 26.63
C GLY A 287 -7.33 11.55 25.21
N ALA A 288 -8.15 11.16 24.23
CA ALA A 288 -7.85 11.28 22.80
C ALA A 288 -8.74 12.32 22.10
N SER A 289 -8.31 12.83 20.95
CA SER A 289 -9.05 13.83 20.18
C SER A 289 -10.31 13.25 19.52
N ALA A 290 -11.49 13.57 20.07
CA ALA A 290 -12.77 13.25 19.44
C ALA A 290 -12.91 13.93 18.05
N GLU A 291 -12.32 15.11 17.88
CA GLU A 291 -12.31 15.82 16.59
C GLU A 291 -11.57 15.01 15.53
N PHE A 292 -10.38 14.52 15.85
CA PHE A 292 -9.59 13.74 14.90
C PHE A 292 -10.21 12.37 14.62
N ALA A 293 -10.82 11.73 15.63
CA ALA A 293 -11.64 10.53 15.42
C ALA A 293 -12.76 10.77 14.40
N ARG A 294 -13.49 11.90 14.51
CA ARG A 294 -14.52 12.28 13.52
C ARG A 294 -13.95 12.56 12.14
N VAL A 295 -12.74 13.12 12.03
CA VAL A 295 -12.06 13.30 10.72
C VAL A 295 -11.79 11.94 10.06
N ILE A 296 -11.32 10.95 10.81
CA ILE A 296 -11.06 9.61 10.28
C ILE A 296 -12.38 8.92 9.90
N GLN A 297 -13.43 9.04 10.72
CA GLN A 297 -14.76 8.53 10.39
C GLN A 297 -15.32 9.17 9.11
N TYR A 298 -15.24 10.49 8.99
CA TYR A 298 -15.64 11.20 7.77
C TYR A 298 -14.87 10.70 6.53
N ARG A 299 -13.54 10.56 6.63
CA ARG A 299 -12.69 10.01 5.55
C ARG A 299 -13.12 8.59 5.18
N PHE A 300 -13.45 7.76 6.18
CA PHE A 300 -13.98 6.43 5.96
C PHE A 300 -15.28 6.48 5.16
N ASP A 301 -16.27 7.26 5.60
CA ASP A 301 -17.57 7.34 4.95
C ASP A 301 -17.48 7.83 3.50
N VAL A 302 -16.79 8.96 3.25
CA VAL A 302 -16.73 9.53 1.88
C VAL A 302 -15.87 8.70 0.91
N SER A 303 -15.05 7.79 1.41
CA SER A 303 -14.18 6.93 0.61
C SER A 303 -14.71 5.51 0.42
N GLU A 304 -15.93 5.20 0.86
CA GLU A 304 -16.59 3.90 0.68
C GLU A 304 -16.47 3.38 -0.75
N HIS A 305 -16.70 4.26 -1.73
CA HIS A 305 -16.62 3.96 -3.16
C HIS A 305 -15.24 3.45 -3.64
N LYS A 306 -14.16 3.67 -2.87
CA LYS A 306 -12.83 3.10 -3.13
C LYS A 306 -12.70 1.70 -2.54
N ARG A 307 -13.29 1.46 -1.37
CA ARG A 307 -13.28 0.16 -0.69
C ARG A 307 -14.14 -0.87 -1.41
N LEU A 308 -15.28 -0.46 -1.97
CA LEU A 308 -16.19 -1.34 -2.74
C LEU A 308 -15.50 -2.04 -3.93
N LEU A 309 -14.44 -1.46 -4.50
CA LEU A 309 -13.64 -2.11 -5.55
C LEU A 309 -12.98 -3.41 -5.07
N ASN A 310 -12.67 -3.49 -3.77
CA ASN A 310 -11.85 -4.53 -3.18
C ASN A 310 -12.64 -5.47 -2.27
N GLY A 311 -13.90 -5.15 -1.95
CA GLY A 311 -14.73 -5.95 -1.04
C GLY A 311 -14.97 -7.40 -1.48
N LEU A 312 -14.76 -7.70 -2.76
CA LEU A 312 -14.85 -9.05 -3.33
C LEU A 312 -13.50 -9.61 -3.80
N GLN A 313 -12.41 -8.85 -3.66
CA GLN A 313 -11.10 -9.31 -4.10
C GLN A 313 -10.50 -10.30 -3.10
N PRO A 314 -9.81 -11.35 -3.59
CA PRO A 314 -8.98 -12.18 -2.74
C PRO A 314 -7.98 -11.35 -1.95
N GLN A 315 -7.80 -11.66 -0.68
CA GLN A 315 -6.80 -11.05 0.18
C GLN A 315 -6.48 -12.00 1.33
N VAL A 316 -5.39 -11.72 2.03
CA VAL A 316 -5.06 -12.43 3.27
C VAL A 316 -6.22 -12.33 4.26
N ARG A 317 -6.43 -13.42 5.00
CA ARG A 317 -7.41 -13.52 6.08
C ARG A 317 -6.64 -13.72 7.38
N LEU A 318 -6.83 -12.79 8.30
CA LEU A 318 -6.36 -12.87 9.68
C LEU A 318 -7.59 -12.93 10.61
N ALA A 319 -7.37 -13.22 11.89
CA ALA A 319 -8.44 -13.20 12.89
C ALA A 319 -8.80 -11.76 13.29
N SER A 320 -9.09 -10.91 12.30
CA SER A 320 -9.40 -9.51 12.49
C SER A 320 -10.89 -9.23 12.29
N THR A 321 -11.45 -8.26 13.00
CA THR A 321 -12.85 -7.85 12.78
C THR A 321 -12.97 -7.30 11.36
N PRO A 322 -13.88 -7.83 10.51
CA PRO A 322 -14.10 -7.29 9.18
C PRO A 322 -14.55 -5.84 9.27
N LEU A 323 -14.05 -5.00 8.35
CA LEU A 323 -14.61 -3.65 8.19
C LEU A 323 -16.06 -3.77 7.76
N ARG A 324 -16.96 -3.05 8.43
CA ARG A 324 -18.34 -2.91 7.97
C ARG A 324 -18.30 -2.03 6.72
N LEU A 325 -18.56 -2.64 5.56
CA LEU A 325 -18.75 -1.94 4.30
C LEU A 325 -20.15 -1.34 4.27
#